data_AF-A0AAJ0JN54-F1
#
_entry.id   AF-A0AAJ0JN54-F1
#
_cell.length_a   1.000
_cell.length_b   1.000
_cell.length_c   1.000
_cell.angle_alpha   90.00
_cell.angle_beta   90.00
_cell.angle_gamma   90.00
#
_symmetry.space_group_name_H-M   'P 1'
#
loop_
_entity.id
_entity.type
_entity.pdbx_description
1 polymer ?
#
loop_
_entity_poly.entity_id
_entity_poly.type
_entity_poly.pdbx_seq_one_letter_code
_entity_poly.pdbx_strand_id
1 'polypeptide(L)'
;MNKYIQWLIWVLFAPIISLIIWGFRTHTWSNYIDILFIVSMILFIAGFVVILVQDGIFDATSYGFRRIRYQMGGKKHRKAWENDEFMNPKQAKRDFYLVEAWAKRMTIINAILILLCLCAIFTF
;
A
#
# COMPACT_ATOMS: atom_id res chain seq x y z
N MET A 1 -11.74 12.13 17.66
CA MET A 1 -10.55 11.47 18.24
C MET A 1 -9.33 12.34 17.96
N ASN A 2 -8.49 12.64 18.95
CA ASN A 2 -7.36 13.55 18.80
C ASN A 2 -6.36 13.03 17.74
N LYS A 3 -5.81 13.90 16.89
CA LYS A 3 -4.87 13.54 15.82
C LYS A 3 -3.68 12.75 16.37
N TYR A 4 -3.15 13.12 17.52
CA TYR A 4 -2.05 12.43 18.18
C TYR A 4 -2.37 10.99 18.59
N ILE A 5 -3.61 10.73 19.04
CA ILE A 5 -4.06 9.38 19.41
C ILE A 5 -4.08 8.48 18.17
N GLN A 6 -4.50 9.01 17.02
CA GLN A 6 -4.48 8.24 15.77
C GLN A 6 -3.06 7.86 15.37
N TRP A 7 -2.08 8.77 15.48
CA TRP A 7 -0.68 8.45 15.21
C TRP A 7 -0.14 7.39 16.16
N LEU A 8 -0.44 7.53 17.46
CA LEU A 8 0.02 6.61 18.48
C LEU A 8 -0.50 5.18 18.27
N ILE A 9 -1.76 5.02 17.86
CA ILE A 9 -2.33 3.71 17.52
C ILE A 9 -1.50 3.03 16.42
N TRP A 10 -1.16 3.75 15.35
CA TRP A 10 -0.39 3.18 14.24
C TRP A 10 1.07 2.90 14.61
N VAL A 11 1.67 3.71 15.48
CA VAL A 11 3.03 3.47 16.01
C VAL A 11 3.09 2.21 16.86
N LEU A 12 2.08 1.97 17.71
CA LEU A 12 2.06 0.82 18.60
C LEU A 12 1.59 -0.47 17.93
N PHE A 13 0.91 -0.39 16.78
CA PHE A 13 0.35 -1.56 16.11
C PHE A 13 1.40 -2.62 15.77
N ALA A 14 2.48 -2.25 15.08
CA ALA A 14 3.54 -3.18 14.71
C ALA A 14 4.33 -3.74 15.91
N PRO A 15 4.74 -2.92 16.91
CA PRO A 15 5.34 -3.41 18.15
C PRO A 15 4.46 -4.40 18.92
N ILE A 16 3.16 -4.14 19.07
CA ILE A 16 2.25 -5.03 19.80
C ILE A 16 2.12 -6.37 19.09
N ILE A 17 1.93 -6.38 17.77
CA ILE A 17 1.86 -7.63 17.00
C ILE A 17 3.18 -8.40 17.14
N SER A 18 4.30 -7.71 17.06
CA SER A 18 5.63 -8.31 17.21
C SER A 18 5.84 -8.90 18.61
N LEU A 19 5.35 -8.24 19.66
CA LEU A 19 5.38 -8.76 21.03
C LEU A 19 4.55 -10.04 21.17
N ILE A 20 3.36 -10.08 20.57
CA ILE A 20 2.52 -11.28 20.58
C ILE A 20 3.24 -12.45 19.90
N ILE A 21 3.86 -12.22 18.72
CA ILE A 21 4.60 -13.26 17.98
C ILE A 21 5.84 -13.71 18.76
N TRP A 22 6.55 -12.76 19.39
CA TRP A 22 7.74 -13.03 20.18
C TRP A 22 7.45 -13.92 21.40
N GLY A 23 6.29 -13.78 22.03
CA GLY A 23 5.86 -14.63 23.16
C GLY A 23 5.75 -16.12 22.83
N PHE A 24 5.69 -16.49 21.55
CA PHE A 24 5.68 -17.89 21.09
C PHE A 24 7.04 -18.36 20.54
N ARG A 25 8.10 -17.54 20.63
CA ARG A 25 9.43 -17.83 20.09
C ARG A 25 10.51 -17.76 21.18
N THR A 26 11.77 -17.75 20.76
CA THR A 26 12.92 -17.55 21.65
C THR A 26 12.89 -16.14 22.23
N HIS A 27 12.93 -16.06 23.55
CA HIS A 27 12.80 -14.80 24.29
C HIS A 27 14.13 -14.05 24.37
N THR A 28 14.75 -13.79 23.21
CA THR A 28 15.96 -12.97 23.09
C THR A 28 15.63 -11.62 22.46
N TRP A 29 16.39 -10.60 22.83
CA TRP A 29 16.20 -9.24 22.32
C TRP A 29 16.42 -9.15 20.81
N SER A 30 17.48 -9.80 20.29
CA SER A 30 17.75 -9.85 18.85
C SER A 30 16.59 -10.47 18.06
N ASN A 31 16.02 -11.58 18.56
CA ASN A 31 14.87 -12.22 17.91
C ASN A 31 13.62 -11.32 17.93
N TYR A 32 13.43 -10.49 18.96
CA TYR A 32 12.34 -9.52 18.96
C TYR A 32 12.52 -8.46 17.86
N ILE A 33 13.75 -7.94 17.67
CA ILE A 33 14.05 -6.98 16.61
C ILE A 33 13.82 -7.60 15.22
N ASP A 34 14.24 -8.85 15.02
CA ASP A 34 14.03 -9.57 13.75
C ASP A 34 12.54 -9.72 13.43
N ILE A 35 11.74 -10.12 14.42
CA ILE A 35 10.28 -10.22 14.28
C ILE A 35 9.67 -8.85 13.97
N LEU A 36 10.10 -7.81 14.67
CA LEU A 36 9.61 -6.44 14.46
C LEU A 36 9.93 -5.95 13.03
N PHE A 37 11.14 -6.21 12.55
CA PHE A 37 11.54 -5.90 11.19
C PHE A 37 10.64 -6.59 10.17
N ILE A 38 10.41 -7.91 10.32
CA ILE A 38 9.58 -8.69 9.39
C ILE A 38 8.13 -8.17 9.40
N VAL A 39 7.53 -7.97 10.58
CA VAL A 39 6.16 -7.47 10.72
C VAL A 39 6.03 -6.08 10.09
N SER A 40 6.94 -5.15 10.40
CA SER A 40 6.93 -3.81 9.81
C SER A 40 7.14 -3.83 8.30
N MET A 41 7.96 -4.74 7.78
CA MET A 41 8.17 -4.90 6.34
C MET A 41 6.90 -5.40 5.63
N ILE A 42 6.20 -6.38 6.18
CA ILE A 42 4.92 -6.85 5.64
C ILE A 42 3.88 -5.72 5.64
N LEU A 43 3.76 -4.99 6.76
CA LEU A 43 2.81 -3.87 6.88
C LEU A 43 3.17 -2.70 5.96
N PHE A 44 4.46 -2.43 5.75
CA PHE A 44 4.93 -1.44 4.79
C PHE A 44 4.54 -1.83 3.36
N ILE A 45 4.81 -3.07 2.94
CA ILE A 45 4.43 -3.55 1.59
C ILE A 45 2.92 -3.48 1.40
N ALA A 46 2.14 -3.94 2.38
CA ALA A 46 0.68 -3.87 2.32
C ALA A 46 0.17 -2.42 2.24
N GLY A 47 0.69 -1.52 3.08
CA GLY A 47 0.35 -0.10 3.08
C GLY A 47 0.71 0.57 1.76
N PHE A 48 1.87 0.24 1.19
CA PHE A 48 2.31 0.76 -0.10
C PHE A 48 1.37 0.31 -1.24
N VAL A 49 0.99 -0.97 -1.27
CA VAL A 49 0.00 -1.47 -2.25
C VAL A 49 -1.34 -0.75 -2.12
N VAL A 50 -1.82 -0.53 -0.88
CA VAL A 50 -3.06 0.23 -0.65
C VAL A 50 -2.95 1.66 -1.20
N ILE A 51 -1.82 2.34 -0.97
CA ILE A 51 -1.58 3.67 -1.53
C ILE A 51 -1.61 3.63 -3.06
N LEU A 52 -0.93 2.68 -3.70
CA LEU A 52 -0.90 2.57 -5.17
C LEU A 52 -2.31 2.37 -5.77
N VAL A 53 -3.14 1.57 -5.10
CA VAL A 53 -4.55 1.36 -5.49
C VAL A 53 -5.35 2.64 -5.30
N GLN A 54 -5.22 3.31 -4.16
CA GLN A 54 -5.95 4.55 -3.87
C GLN A 54 -5.51 5.73 -4.74
N ASP A 55 -4.24 5.81 -5.12
CA ASP A 55 -3.71 6.84 -6.03
C ASP A 55 -4.20 6.68 -7.49
N GLY A 56 -4.89 5.58 -7.78
CA GLY A 56 -5.44 5.30 -9.10
C GLY A 56 -4.37 4.99 -10.15
N ILE A 57 -3.19 4.53 -9.73
CA ILE A 57 -2.12 4.14 -10.66
C ILE A 57 -2.61 2.98 -11.53
N PHE A 58 -3.32 2.02 -10.92
CA PHE A 58 -3.95 0.92 -11.65
C PHE A 58 -5.08 1.37 -12.58
N ASP A 59 -5.77 2.48 -12.29
CA ASP A 59 -6.78 3.04 -13.20
C ASP A 59 -6.12 3.58 -14.49
N ALA A 60 -5.00 4.29 -14.38
CA ALA A 60 -4.23 4.76 -15.53
C ALA A 60 -3.65 3.59 -16.35
N THR A 61 -3.18 2.54 -15.69
CA THR A 61 -2.72 1.31 -16.36
C THR A 61 -3.87 0.60 -17.07
N SER A 62 -5.03 0.46 -16.41
CA SER A 62 -6.22 -0.18 -16.99
C SER A 62 -6.75 0.59 -18.20
N TYR A 63 -6.70 1.93 -18.15
CA TYR A 63 -7.02 2.80 -19.27
C TYR A 63 -6.14 2.51 -20.49
N GLY A 64 -4.83 2.41 -20.29
CA GLY A 64 -3.88 2.08 -21.35
C GLY A 64 -4.25 0.76 -22.06
N PHE A 65 -4.53 -0.28 -21.29
CA PHE A 65 -4.95 -1.57 -21.84
C PHE A 65 -6.29 -1.52 -22.56
N ARG A 66 -7.28 -0.78 -22.03
CA ARG A 66 -8.60 -0.60 -22.67
C ARG A 66 -8.48 0.14 -23.98
N ARG A 67 -7.68 1.21 -24.04
CA ARG A 67 -7.41 1.95 -25.27
C ARG A 67 -6.70 1.10 -26.32
N ILE A 68 -5.71 0.30 -25.91
CA ILE A 68 -5.02 -0.64 -26.79
C ILE A 68 -6.02 -1.70 -27.33
N ARG A 69 -6.89 -2.26 -26.48
CA ARG A 69 -7.92 -3.21 -26.89
C ARG A 69 -8.93 -2.58 -27.87
N TYR A 70 -9.38 -1.36 -27.61
CA TYR A 70 -10.24 -0.61 -28.52
C TYR A 70 -9.54 -0.38 -29.87
N GLN A 71 -8.24 -0.03 -29.85
CA GLN A 71 -7.45 0.16 -31.05
C GLN A 71 -7.20 -1.14 -31.84
N MET A 72 -7.05 -2.27 -31.18
CA MET A 72 -6.87 -3.56 -31.86
C MET A 72 -8.19 -4.19 -32.32
N GLY A 73 -9.34 -3.70 -31.85
CA GLY A 73 -10.65 -4.16 -32.26
C GLY A 73 -10.95 -3.88 -33.74
N GLY A 74 -11.53 -4.87 -34.43
CA GLY A 74 -11.99 -4.71 -35.82
C GLY A 74 -13.08 -3.62 -35.96
N LYS A 75 -13.28 -3.10 -37.17
CA LYS A 75 -14.21 -1.97 -37.46
C LYS A 75 -15.63 -2.18 -36.90
N LYS A 76 -16.14 -3.42 -36.90
CA LYS A 76 -17.46 -3.79 -36.36
C LYS A 76 -17.52 -3.68 -34.84
N HIS A 77 -16.45 -4.04 -34.13
CA HIS A 77 -16.38 -3.98 -32.67
C HIS A 77 -16.13 -2.55 -32.18
N ARG A 78 -15.32 -1.75 -32.89
CA ARG A 78 -15.12 -0.33 -32.56
C ARG A 78 -16.42 0.48 -32.63
N LYS A 79 -17.25 0.27 -33.67
CA LYS A 79 -18.58 0.93 -33.76
C LYS A 79 -19.53 0.54 -32.62
N ALA A 80 -19.43 -0.70 -32.12
CA ALA A 80 -20.23 -1.15 -30.99
C ALA A 80 -19.75 -0.58 -29.64
N TRP A 81 -18.45 -0.28 -29.52
CA TRP A 81 -17.81 0.24 -28.30
C TRP A 81 -17.66 1.76 -28.27
N GLU A 82 -18.04 2.45 -29.35
CA GLU A 82 -17.85 3.90 -29.49
C GLU A 82 -18.58 4.71 -28.41
N ASN A 83 -19.76 4.24 -28.01
CA ASN A 83 -20.60 4.83 -26.96
C ASN A 83 -20.43 4.15 -25.60
N ASP A 84 -19.59 3.12 -25.50
CA ASP A 84 -19.36 2.40 -24.25
C ASP A 84 -18.28 3.13 -23.43
N GLU A 85 -18.71 3.73 -22.32
CA GLU A 85 -17.87 4.52 -21.42
C GLU A 85 -16.76 3.69 -20.75
N PHE A 86 -16.95 2.36 -20.66
CA PHE A 86 -15.95 1.44 -20.14
C PHE A 86 -14.90 1.06 -21.19
N MET A 87 -15.31 0.84 -22.45
CA MET A 87 -14.43 0.38 -23.53
C MET A 87 -13.72 1.51 -24.27
N ASN A 88 -14.31 2.70 -24.34
CA ASN A 88 -13.72 3.92 -24.89
C ASN A 88 -13.70 5.05 -23.84
N PRO A 89 -12.98 4.87 -22.72
CA PRO A 89 -12.87 5.91 -21.71
C PRO A 89 -12.23 7.15 -22.35
N LYS A 90 -12.83 8.33 -22.15
CA LYS A 90 -12.30 9.60 -22.68
C LYS A 90 -11.22 10.23 -21.80
N GLN A 91 -11.08 9.73 -20.57
CA GLN A 91 -10.13 10.22 -19.58
C GLN A 91 -9.35 9.06 -18.97
N ALA A 92 -8.04 9.27 -18.79
CA ALA A 92 -7.13 8.25 -18.26
C ALA A 92 -7.19 8.11 -16.74
N LYS A 93 -7.70 9.13 -16.05
CA LYS A 93 -7.61 9.26 -14.60
C LYS A 93 -8.82 10.06 -14.12
N ARG A 94 -9.48 9.65 -13.02
CA ARG A 94 -10.48 10.48 -12.33
C ARG A 94 -9.80 11.76 -11.82
N ASP A 95 -10.50 12.89 -11.84
CA ASP A 95 -9.92 14.20 -11.49
C ASP A 95 -9.43 14.29 -10.03
N PHE A 96 -9.99 13.47 -9.13
CA PHE A 96 -9.59 13.44 -7.72
C PHE A 96 -9.49 12.01 -7.20
N TYR A 97 -8.30 11.66 -6.70
CA TYR A 97 -8.07 10.49 -5.87
C TYR A 97 -7.77 10.95 -4.46
N LEU A 98 -8.65 10.61 -3.52
CA LEU A 98 -8.43 10.86 -2.10
C LEU A 98 -7.73 9.63 -1.51
N VAL A 99 -6.41 9.67 -1.42
CA VAL A 99 -5.68 8.69 -0.62
C VAL A 99 -5.97 8.94 0.84
N GLU A 100 -6.52 7.93 1.50
CA GLU A 100 -6.91 8.04 2.88
C GLU A 100 -5.69 8.26 3.78
N ALA A 101 -5.81 9.21 4.70
CA ALA A 101 -4.70 9.62 5.54
C ALA A 101 -4.15 8.49 6.43
N TRP A 102 -4.94 7.45 6.74
CA TRP A 102 -4.48 6.31 7.52
C TRP A 102 -3.49 5.44 6.73
N ALA A 103 -3.70 5.24 5.43
CA ALA A 103 -2.79 4.44 4.60
C ALA A 103 -1.41 5.11 4.51
N LYS A 104 -1.39 6.44 4.37
CA LYS A 104 -0.15 7.23 4.44
C LYS A 104 0.55 7.10 5.79
N ARG A 105 -0.19 7.26 6.89
CA ARG A 105 0.36 7.14 8.25
C ARG A 105 0.95 5.76 8.50
N MET A 106 0.21 4.70 8.19
CA MET A 106 0.64 3.31 8.33
C MET A 106 1.95 3.06 7.57
N THR A 107 2.04 3.53 6.32
CA THR A 107 3.23 3.31 5.48
C THR A 107 4.45 4.08 6.00
N ILE A 108 4.30 5.36 6.35
CA ILE A 108 5.40 6.20 6.87
C ILE A 108 5.93 5.63 8.19
N ILE A 109 5.04 5.26 9.11
CA ILE A 109 5.44 4.73 10.41
C ILE A 109 6.22 3.42 10.25
N ASN A 110 5.73 2.50 9.43
CA ASN A 110 6.44 1.24 9.19
C ASN A 110 7.77 1.44 8.46
N ALA A 111 7.88 2.42 7.55
CA ALA A 111 9.15 2.78 6.94
C ALA A 111 10.19 3.25 7.98
N ILE A 112 9.77 4.10 8.93
CA ILE A 112 10.63 4.56 10.02
C ILE A 112 11.03 3.38 10.92
N LEU A 113 10.09 2.50 11.26
CA LEU A 113 10.37 1.31 12.09
C LEU A 113 11.40 0.38 11.43
N ILE A 114 11.31 0.17 10.11
CA ILE A 114 12.28 -0.61 9.34
C ILE A 114 13.67 0.01 9.47
N LEU A 115 13.80 1.33 9.28
CA LEU A 115 15.09 2.03 9.42
C LEU A 115 15.65 1.91 10.84
N LEU A 116 14.79 2.06 11.86
CA LEU A 116 15.20 1.88 13.26
C LEU A 116 15.68 0.46 13.54
N CYS A 117 14.98 -0.56 13.01
CA CYS A 117 15.40 -1.95 13.15
C CYS A 117 16.75 -2.21 12.47
N LEU A 118 16.96 -1.67 11.26
CA LEU A 118 18.25 -1.77 10.57
C LEU A 118 19.38 -1.12 11.38
N CYS A 119 19.16 0.07 11.94
CA CYS A 119 20.13 0.71 12.83
C CYS A 119 20.40 -0.14 14.07
N ALA A 120 19.38 -0.78 14.64
CA ALA A 120 19.53 -1.60 15.84
C ALA A 120 20.28 -2.91 15.58
N ILE A 121 20.18 -3.48 14.38
CA ILE A 121 20.96 -4.68 13.99
C ILE A 121 22.48 -4.39 14.07
N PHE A 122 22.94 -3.18 13.71
CA PHE A 122 24.36 -2.83 13.81
C PHE A 122 24.89 -2.70 15.25
N THR A 123 24.02 -2.75 16.25
CA THR A 123 24.40 -2.64 17.67
C THR A 123 24.59 -3.98 18.38
N PHE A 124 24.37 -5.09 17.69
CA PHE A 124 24.56 -6.47 18.17
C PHE A 124 25.51 -7.23 17.24
#